data_AF-A0A529FNX9-F1
#
_entry.id   AF-A0A529FNX9-F1
#
_cell.length_a   1.000
_cell.length_b   1.000
_cell.length_c   1.000
_cell.angle_alpha   90.00
_cell.angle_beta   90.00
_cell.angle_gamma   90.00
#
_symmetry.space_group_name_H-M   'P 1'
#
loop_
_entity.id
_entity.type
_entity.pdbx_description
1 polymer ?
#
loop_
_entity_poly.entity_id
_entity_poly.type
_entity_poly.pdbx_seq_one_letter_code
_entity_poly.pdbx_strand_id
1 'polypeptide(L)'
;GLIEQDMLTAGWGVRWPAYDCLSPDPAIVGDRWRDMWMKRLNNVDYYPVKWLTHQHRDAFWKHGSISENYGAIECAVYAVTGWFDAYRRTVPRMLANLKCPRKGLIGAWDHAYPNTGDPGPAIDWLAESLRWWDHWLKDIDTGIMAEPMYRVWMQQEPVMRGIHHTPGRWAAEETWPSPRITTRKFYLTKDGLESDAGDETARVLKPLQTVGITAPRWAARGEDIDTEAPTDQRIDDARSLTFDSEPL
;
A
#
# COMPACT_ATOMS: atom_id res chain seq x y z
N GLY A 1 -8.36 19.84 3.87
CA GLY A 1 -9.52 19.32 4.64
C GLY A 1 -9.06 18.15 5.47
N LEU A 2 -9.52 18.06 6.72
CA LEU A 2 -9.31 16.87 7.57
C LEU A 2 -9.99 15.68 6.89
N ILE A 3 -9.20 14.65 6.59
CA ILE A 3 -9.64 13.40 5.96
C ILE A 3 -10.40 12.62 7.04
N GLU A 4 -11.71 12.88 7.13
CA GLU A 4 -12.64 12.21 8.06
C GLU A 4 -12.95 10.77 7.64
N GLN A 5 -12.49 10.34 6.45
CA GLN A 5 -12.65 8.99 5.92
C GLN A 5 -11.41 8.10 6.06
N ASP A 6 -10.40 8.53 6.82
CA ASP A 6 -9.21 7.70 6.95
C ASP A 6 -9.53 6.43 7.75
N MET A 7 -9.22 5.32 7.10
CA MET A 7 -9.25 3.97 7.64
C MET A 7 -8.68 3.95 9.07
N LEU A 8 -7.64 4.73 9.36
CA LEU A 8 -6.94 4.76 10.64
C LEU A 8 -7.50 5.74 11.70
N THR A 9 -8.67 6.36 11.52
CA THR A 9 -9.28 7.24 12.54
C THR A 9 -10.71 6.84 12.88
N ALA A 10 -11.72 7.26 12.11
CA ALA A 10 -13.12 6.99 12.45
C ALA A 10 -13.58 5.60 11.99
N GLY A 11 -13.20 5.18 10.78
CA GLY A 11 -13.67 3.93 10.17
C GLY A 11 -13.25 2.68 10.95
N TRP A 12 -11.96 2.35 10.95
CA TRP A 12 -11.48 1.18 11.69
C TRP A 12 -11.34 1.43 13.19
N GLY A 13 -11.08 2.67 13.61
CA GLY A 13 -10.96 2.99 15.03
C GLY A 13 -12.24 2.75 15.81
N VAL A 14 -13.41 2.86 15.18
CA VAL A 14 -14.70 2.48 15.80
C VAL A 14 -15.06 1.03 15.51
N ARG A 15 -14.79 0.55 14.28
CA ARG A 15 -15.19 -0.81 13.87
C ARG A 15 -14.40 -1.92 14.57
N TRP A 16 -13.09 -1.76 14.76
CA TRP A 16 -12.27 -2.81 15.39
C TRP A 16 -12.64 -3.08 16.85
N PRO A 17 -12.80 -2.06 17.72
CA PRO A 17 -13.29 -2.29 19.07
C PRO A 17 -14.66 -3.00 19.08
N ALA A 18 -15.54 -2.72 18.11
CA ALA A 18 -16.81 -3.43 18.00
C ALA A 18 -16.63 -4.91 17.67
N TYR A 19 -15.67 -5.28 16.81
CA TYR A 19 -15.32 -6.68 16.55
C TYR A 19 -14.65 -7.35 17.76
N ASP A 20 -13.77 -6.64 18.46
CA ASP A 20 -13.09 -7.15 19.66
C ASP A 20 -14.07 -7.44 20.80
N CYS A 21 -15.21 -6.73 20.79
CA CYS A 21 -16.34 -6.94 21.71
C CYS A 21 -17.24 -8.13 21.35
N LEU A 22 -16.99 -8.85 20.24
CA LEU A 22 -17.77 -10.07 19.94
C LEU A 22 -17.41 -11.20 20.90
N SER A 23 -18.43 -11.94 21.33
CA SER A 23 -18.25 -13.13 22.16
C SER A 23 -17.50 -14.22 21.39
N PRO A 24 -16.51 -14.90 21.98
CA PRO A 24 -15.92 -16.08 21.36
C PRO A 24 -16.96 -17.20 21.24
N ASP A 25 -16.84 -18.03 20.20
CA ASP A 25 -17.74 -19.16 19.97
C ASP A 25 -17.61 -20.21 21.09
N PRO A 26 -18.69 -20.52 21.84
CA PRO A 26 -18.69 -21.56 22.88
C PRO A 26 -18.28 -22.94 22.36
N ALA A 27 -18.51 -23.25 21.07
CA ALA A 27 -18.07 -24.51 20.48
C ALA A 27 -16.53 -24.64 20.42
N ILE A 28 -15.82 -23.52 20.42
CA ILE A 28 -14.35 -23.47 20.36
C ILE A 28 -13.75 -23.41 21.78
N VAL A 29 -14.34 -22.62 22.68
CA VAL A 29 -13.73 -22.32 23.99
C VAL A 29 -14.45 -22.91 25.19
N GLY A 30 -15.58 -23.59 24.97
CA GLY A 30 -16.41 -24.21 26.00
C GLY A 30 -16.98 -23.19 26.99
N ASP A 31 -17.23 -23.64 28.22
CA ASP A 31 -17.86 -22.83 29.29
C ASP A 31 -17.10 -21.55 29.65
N ARG A 32 -15.81 -21.45 29.27
CA ARG A 32 -14.98 -20.25 29.49
C ARG A 32 -15.36 -19.08 28.59
N TRP A 33 -16.25 -19.27 27.60
CA TRP A 33 -16.60 -18.24 26.62
C TRP A 33 -17.03 -16.94 27.28
N ARG A 34 -17.83 -17.03 28.35
CA ARG A 34 -18.38 -15.87 29.03
C ARG A 34 -17.31 -15.09 29.78
N ASP A 35 -16.47 -15.79 30.54
CA ASP A 35 -15.39 -15.14 31.32
C ASP A 35 -14.35 -14.51 30.38
N MET A 36 -14.01 -15.19 29.28
CA MET A 36 -13.15 -14.62 28.24
C MET A 36 -13.75 -13.37 27.61
N TRP A 37 -15.05 -13.40 27.31
CA TRP A 37 -15.76 -12.26 26.74
C TRP A 37 -15.80 -11.08 27.70
N MET A 38 -16.21 -11.29 28.96
CA MET A 38 -16.23 -10.24 29.98
C MET A 38 -14.84 -9.67 30.24
N LYS A 39 -13.79 -10.51 30.23
CA LYS A 39 -12.41 -10.04 30.32
C LYS A 39 -12.05 -9.11 29.16
N ARG A 40 -12.42 -9.44 27.92
CA ARG A 40 -12.18 -8.57 26.76
C ARG A 40 -12.95 -7.26 26.88
N LEU A 41 -14.25 -7.32 27.19
CA LEU A 41 -15.09 -6.13 27.37
C LEU A 41 -14.54 -5.17 28.43
N ASN A 42 -14.04 -5.71 29.55
CA ASN A 42 -13.47 -4.89 30.63
C ASN A 42 -12.07 -4.33 30.30
N ASN A 43 -11.41 -4.80 29.23
CA ASN A 43 -10.06 -4.39 28.84
C ASN A 43 -10.00 -3.79 27.42
N VAL A 44 -11.13 -3.66 26.72
CA VAL A 44 -11.16 -3.07 25.39
C VAL A 44 -10.83 -1.60 25.50
N ASP A 45 -9.93 -1.14 24.65
CA ASP A 45 -9.50 0.26 24.65
C ASP A 45 -10.17 1.03 23.52
N TYR A 46 -10.26 2.35 23.67
CA TYR A 46 -10.80 3.19 22.63
C TYR A 46 -9.68 3.70 21.72
N TYR A 47 -9.43 2.92 20.67
CA TYR A 47 -8.34 3.13 19.72
C TYR A 47 -8.27 4.55 19.13
N PRO A 48 -9.39 5.23 18.76
CA PRO A 48 -9.33 6.57 18.18
C PRO A 48 -8.66 7.59 19.10
N VAL A 49 -8.96 7.57 20.41
CA VAL A 49 -8.36 8.52 21.36
C VAL A 49 -6.85 8.26 21.50
N LYS A 50 -6.43 7.00 21.54
CA LYS A 50 -5.01 6.65 21.54
C LYS A 50 -4.31 7.13 20.27
N TRP A 51 -4.89 6.88 19.10
CA TRP A 51 -4.27 7.28 17.84
C TRP A 51 -4.18 8.81 17.70
N LEU A 52 -5.21 9.54 18.14
CA LEU A 52 -5.23 11.02 18.14
C LEU A 52 -4.22 11.63 19.12
N THR A 53 -3.83 10.91 20.17
CA THR A 53 -2.79 11.36 21.13
C THR A 53 -1.37 10.99 20.69
N HIS A 54 -1.23 10.08 19.72
CA HIS A 54 0.04 9.64 19.14
C HIS A 54 0.14 10.03 17.65
N GLN A 55 0.08 11.34 17.33
CA GLN A 55 0.05 11.81 15.93
C GLN A 55 1.39 11.68 15.18
N HIS A 56 2.48 11.44 15.90
CA HIS A 56 3.82 11.29 15.32
C HIS A 56 4.36 9.88 15.54
N ARG A 57 5.36 9.48 14.76
CA ARG A 57 6.08 8.22 14.97
C ARG A 57 6.89 8.29 16.27
N ASP A 58 6.31 7.75 17.34
CA ASP A 58 6.92 7.67 18.67
C ASP A 58 7.02 6.20 19.15
N ALA A 59 7.32 6.00 20.43
CA ALA A 59 7.42 4.66 21.02
C ALA A 59 6.12 3.84 20.87
N PHE A 60 4.96 4.50 20.84
CA PHE A 60 3.68 3.81 20.65
C PHE A 60 3.63 3.13 19.29
N TRP A 61 4.13 3.72 18.19
CA TRP A 61 4.04 3.07 16.87
C TRP A 61 5.13 2.05 16.57
N LYS A 62 6.24 2.08 17.31
CA LYS A 62 7.39 1.19 17.02
C LYS A 62 7.06 -0.30 17.14
N HIS A 63 6.26 -0.69 18.13
CA HIS A 63 5.93 -2.10 18.35
C HIS A 63 5.19 -2.76 17.17
N GLY A 64 4.43 -1.98 16.39
CA GLY A 64 3.67 -2.46 15.24
C GLY A 64 4.42 -2.40 13.91
N SER A 65 5.69 -1.96 13.91
CA SER A 65 6.44 -1.73 12.68
C SER A 65 7.56 -2.74 12.49
N ILE A 66 7.49 -3.50 11.39
CA ILE A 66 8.57 -4.42 11.00
C ILE A 66 9.89 -3.69 10.68
N SER A 67 9.86 -2.37 10.44
CA SER A 67 11.07 -1.61 10.12
C SER A 67 12.04 -1.49 11.30
N GLU A 68 11.60 -1.79 12.52
CA GLU A 68 12.48 -1.79 13.69
C GLU A 68 13.46 -2.96 13.64
N ASN A 69 13.06 -4.12 13.12
CA ASN A 69 13.93 -5.29 12.99
C ASN A 69 13.41 -6.27 11.92
N TYR A 70 13.87 -6.09 10.67
CA TYR A 70 13.60 -7.04 9.60
C TYR A 70 14.22 -8.42 9.82
N GLY A 71 15.30 -8.51 10.62
CA GLY A 71 16.01 -9.76 10.89
C GLY A 71 15.23 -10.71 11.81
N ALA A 72 14.22 -10.22 12.52
CA ALA A 72 13.32 -11.07 13.31
C ALA A 72 12.40 -11.96 12.44
N ILE A 73 12.34 -11.70 11.13
CA ILE A 73 11.54 -12.50 10.19
C ILE A 73 12.46 -13.53 9.54
N GLU A 74 12.34 -14.77 10.01
CA GLU A 74 13.14 -15.91 9.53
C GLU A 74 12.38 -16.77 8.51
N CYS A 75 11.05 -16.75 8.54
CA CYS A 75 10.22 -17.50 7.60
C CYS A 75 10.29 -16.91 6.19
N ALA A 76 10.01 -17.74 5.19
CA ALA A 76 9.91 -17.28 3.81
C ALA A 76 8.74 -16.31 3.64
N VAL A 77 8.93 -15.24 2.87
CA VAL A 77 7.93 -14.17 2.67
C VAL A 77 7.58 -13.99 1.19
N TYR A 78 6.30 -14.16 0.84
CA TYR A 78 5.77 -13.67 -0.43
C TYR A 78 4.95 -12.40 -0.18
N ALA A 79 5.53 -11.24 -0.48
CA ALA A 79 4.89 -9.93 -0.28
C ALA A 79 4.13 -9.50 -1.53
N VAL A 80 2.81 -9.30 -1.41
CA VAL A 80 1.92 -8.99 -2.54
C VAL A 80 1.10 -7.74 -2.27
N THR A 81 0.94 -6.88 -3.28
CA THR A 81 0.10 -5.68 -3.23
C THR A 81 -0.31 -5.27 -4.64
N GLY A 82 -1.08 -4.19 -4.77
CA GLY A 82 -1.43 -3.57 -6.04
C GLY A 82 -0.96 -2.12 -6.12
N TRP A 83 -0.84 -1.58 -7.33
CA TRP A 83 -0.44 -0.18 -7.52
C TRP A 83 -1.43 0.84 -7.01
N PHE A 84 -2.70 0.42 -6.90
CA PHE A 84 -3.78 1.25 -6.40
C PHE A 84 -4.10 0.97 -4.91
N ASP A 85 -3.21 0.22 -4.23
CA ASP A 85 -3.23 0.01 -2.79
C ASP A 85 -2.41 1.10 -2.05
N ALA A 86 -2.93 1.55 -0.90
CA ALA A 86 -2.23 2.41 0.05
C ALA A 86 -0.84 1.88 0.48
N TYR A 87 -0.69 0.56 0.55
CA TYR A 87 0.49 -0.12 1.06
C TYR A 87 1.51 -0.53 -0.01
N ARG A 88 1.36 -0.08 -1.26
CA ARG A 88 2.23 -0.40 -2.40
C ARG A 88 3.74 -0.29 -2.17
N ARG A 89 4.18 0.66 -1.32
CA ARG A 89 5.60 0.83 -0.96
C ARG A 89 6.16 -0.27 -0.07
N THR A 90 5.31 -1.08 0.55
CA THR A 90 5.70 -2.12 1.51
C THR A 90 6.46 -3.25 0.85
N VAL A 91 6.02 -3.73 -0.33
CA VAL A 91 6.67 -4.83 -1.05
C VAL A 91 8.14 -4.51 -1.38
N PRO A 92 8.47 -3.45 -2.16
CA PRO A 92 9.88 -3.17 -2.48
C PRO A 92 10.72 -2.85 -1.24
N ARG A 93 10.12 -2.26 -0.20
CA ARG A 93 10.81 -2.03 1.09
C ARG A 93 11.14 -3.35 1.80
N MET A 94 10.21 -4.30 1.88
CA MET A 94 10.45 -5.61 2.47
C MET A 94 11.50 -6.38 1.67
N LEU A 95 11.37 -6.39 0.34
CA LEU A 95 12.33 -7.06 -0.53
C LEU A 95 13.74 -6.49 -0.42
N ALA A 96 13.91 -5.20 -0.15
CA ALA A 96 15.25 -4.62 0.04
C ALA A 96 15.87 -4.98 1.40
N ASN A 97 15.06 -5.18 2.45
CA ASN A 97 15.56 -5.20 3.83
C ASN A 97 15.55 -6.58 4.53
N LEU A 98 14.64 -7.48 4.16
CA LEU A 98 14.62 -8.85 4.72
C LEU A 98 15.94 -9.59 4.47
N LYS A 99 16.12 -10.77 5.06
CA LYS A 99 17.25 -11.67 4.76
C LYS A 99 16.83 -13.11 4.50
N CYS A 100 15.62 -13.47 4.91
CA CYS A 100 14.97 -14.74 4.59
C CYS A 100 14.66 -14.86 3.07
N PRO A 101 14.34 -16.08 2.61
CA PRO A 101 13.78 -16.30 1.28
C PRO A 101 12.55 -15.40 1.06
N ARG A 102 12.52 -14.70 -0.07
CA ARG A 102 11.50 -13.68 -0.32
C ARG A 102 11.16 -13.56 -1.79
N LYS A 103 9.89 -13.26 -2.05
CA LYS A 103 9.36 -12.94 -3.38
C LYS A 103 8.39 -11.78 -3.27
N GLY A 104 8.29 -10.97 -4.31
CA GLY A 104 7.41 -9.81 -4.35
C GLY A 104 6.59 -9.73 -5.62
N LEU A 105 5.35 -9.30 -5.48
CA LEU A 105 4.41 -9.11 -6.58
C LEU A 105 3.64 -7.80 -6.41
N ILE A 106 3.67 -6.94 -7.43
CA ILE A 106 2.76 -5.78 -7.52
C ILE A 106 1.95 -5.86 -8.80
N GLY A 107 0.63 -5.98 -8.68
CA GLY A 107 -0.30 -5.92 -9.81
C GLY A 107 -0.89 -4.54 -10.05
N ALA A 108 -1.83 -4.47 -11.00
CA ALA A 108 -2.59 -3.26 -11.31
C ALA A 108 -3.59 -2.84 -10.21
N TRP A 109 -3.85 -3.75 -9.27
CA TRP A 109 -5.03 -3.77 -8.41
C TRP A 109 -5.07 -2.69 -7.34
N ASP A 110 -6.26 -2.50 -6.81
CA ASP A 110 -6.61 -1.86 -5.54
C ASP A 110 -6.26 -2.71 -4.31
N HIS A 111 -6.82 -2.34 -3.16
CA HIS A 111 -6.69 -3.06 -1.90
C HIS A 111 -7.59 -4.31 -1.85
N ALA A 112 -7.28 -5.29 -2.71
CA ALA A 112 -7.98 -6.55 -2.85
C ALA A 112 -7.02 -7.72 -3.16
N TYR A 113 -7.55 -8.95 -3.15
CA TYR A 113 -6.77 -10.10 -3.62
C TYR A 113 -6.54 -10.02 -5.13
N PRO A 114 -5.38 -10.50 -5.64
CA PRO A 114 -5.02 -10.40 -7.05
C PRO A 114 -6.00 -11.01 -8.05
N ASN A 115 -6.85 -11.95 -7.64
CA ASN A 115 -7.88 -12.57 -8.48
C ASN A 115 -9.20 -11.79 -8.55
N THR A 116 -9.41 -10.84 -7.65
CA THR A 116 -10.59 -9.94 -7.63
C THR A 116 -10.21 -8.47 -7.73
N GLY A 117 -8.94 -8.20 -7.99
CA GLY A 117 -8.38 -6.85 -8.00
C GLY A 117 -8.86 -6.02 -9.17
N ASP A 118 -9.12 -4.74 -8.91
CA ASP A 118 -9.62 -3.74 -9.85
C ASP A 118 -8.83 -2.42 -9.66
N PRO A 119 -8.24 -1.82 -10.70
CA PRO A 119 -8.26 -2.23 -12.08
C PRO A 119 -7.48 -3.51 -12.36
N GLY A 120 -7.93 -4.20 -13.40
CA GLY A 120 -7.24 -5.35 -13.96
C GLY A 120 -5.91 -4.99 -14.68
N PRO A 121 -5.18 -6.02 -15.14
CA PRO A 121 -5.64 -7.41 -15.21
C PRO A 121 -5.48 -8.18 -13.89
N ALA A 122 -6.51 -8.94 -13.51
CA ALA A 122 -6.43 -9.92 -12.44
C ALA A 122 -5.53 -11.11 -12.82
N ILE A 123 -5.05 -11.86 -11.83
CA ILE A 123 -4.28 -13.10 -12.04
C ILE A 123 -4.93 -14.28 -11.31
N ASP A 124 -4.53 -15.49 -11.69
CA ASP A 124 -4.85 -16.69 -10.91
C ASP A 124 -4.03 -16.70 -9.61
N TRP A 125 -4.53 -15.97 -8.62
CA TRP A 125 -3.90 -15.85 -7.31
C TRP A 125 -3.89 -17.17 -6.54
N LEU A 126 -4.92 -17.99 -6.73
CA LEU A 126 -5.04 -19.25 -6.02
C LEU A 126 -3.93 -20.21 -6.46
N ALA A 127 -3.74 -20.37 -7.77
CA ALA A 127 -2.66 -21.20 -8.29
C ALA A 127 -1.28 -20.71 -7.82
N GLU A 128 -1.04 -19.40 -7.88
CA GLU A 128 0.23 -18.81 -7.44
C GLU A 128 0.48 -19.03 -5.93
N SER A 129 -0.56 -18.86 -5.11
CA SER A 129 -0.45 -19.06 -3.65
C SER A 129 -0.24 -20.52 -3.30
N LEU A 130 -0.93 -21.45 -3.98
CA LEU A 130 -0.74 -22.89 -3.81
C LEU A 130 0.70 -23.28 -4.15
N ARG A 131 1.28 -22.75 -5.23
CA ARG A 131 2.68 -23.02 -5.58
C ARG A 131 3.65 -22.60 -4.47
N TRP A 132 3.38 -21.46 -3.83
CA TRP A 132 4.18 -20.98 -2.70
C TRP A 132 4.04 -21.88 -1.47
N TRP A 133 2.82 -22.19 -1.06
CA TRP A 133 2.58 -23.01 0.12
C TRP A 133 2.97 -24.47 -0.07
N ASP A 134 2.77 -25.05 -1.24
CA ASP A 134 3.21 -26.41 -1.56
C ASP A 134 4.73 -26.52 -1.46
N HIS A 135 5.47 -25.48 -1.87
CA HIS A 135 6.92 -25.43 -1.71
C HIS A 135 7.34 -25.36 -0.23
N TRP A 136 6.79 -24.42 0.54
CA TRP A 136 7.26 -24.15 1.91
C TRP A 136 6.63 -25.03 3.00
N LEU A 137 5.47 -25.64 2.74
CA LEU A 137 4.71 -26.41 3.74
C LEU A 137 4.57 -27.90 3.40
N LYS A 138 4.88 -28.31 2.16
CA LYS A 138 4.75 -29.72 1.72
C LYS A 138 6.00 -30.29 1.05
N ASP A 139 7.09 -29.53 1.00
CA ASP A 139 8.35 -29.92 0.35
C ASP A 139 8.21 -30.30 -1.14
N ILE A 140 7.25 -29.69 -1.85
CA ILE A 140 7.02 -29.93 -3.28
C ILE A 140 7.80 -28.88 -4.09
N ASP A 141 8.65 -29.32 -5.02
CA ASP A 141 9.30 -28.38 -5.94
C ASP A 141 8.31 -27.86 -6.99
N THR A 142 7.84 -26.63 -6.80
CA THR A 142 6.91 -25.92 -7.71
C THR A 142 7.64 -24.97 -8.66
N GLY A 143 8.97 -24.90 -8.59
CA GLY A 143 9.82 -23.97 -9.32
C GLY A 143 9.66 -22.49 -8.91
N ILE A 144 8.80 -22.16 -7.94
CA ILE A 144 8.46 -20.76 -7.60
C ILE A 144 9.66 -19.92 -7.13
N MET A 145 10.64 -20.58 -6.52
CA MET A 145 11.88 -19.94 -6.04
C MET A 145 12.95 -19.78 -7.12
N ALA A 146 12.81 -20.43 -8.28
CA ALA A 146 13.70 -20.24 -9.43
C ALA A 146 13.26 -19.07 -10.34
N GLU A 147 12.08 -18.52 -10.09
CA GLU A 147 11.57 -17.35 -10.79
C GLU A 147 12.16 -16.04 -10.23
N PRO A 148 12.04 -14.92 -10.97
CA PRO A 148 12.48 -13.62 -10.49
C PRO A 148 11.92 -13.26 -9.10
N MET A 149 12.78 -12.66 -8.28
CA MET A 149 12.45 -12.21 -6.92
C MET A 149 11.31 -11.22 -6.91
N TYR A 150 11.25 -10.31 -7.90
CA TYR A 150 10.27 -9.24 -7.92
C TYR A 150 9.59 -9.14 -9.27
N ARG A 151 8.26 -9.23 -9.29
CA ARG A 151 7.42 -9.03 -10.48
C ARG A 151 6.47 -7.87 -10.26
N VAL A 152 6.36 -7.02 -11.26
CA VAL A 152 5.57 -5.79 -11.18
C VAL A 152 4.83 -5.51 -12.49
N TRP A 153 3.57 -5.08 -12.40
CA TRP A 153 2.80 -4.63 -13.55
C TRP A 153 3.26 -3.24 -13.96
N MET A 154 3.97 -3.09 -15.07
CA MET A 154 4.33 -1.77 -15.60
C MET A 154 3.14 -1.19 -16.37
N GLN A 155 2.42 -0.27 -15.73
CA GLN A 155 1.31 0.45 -16.34
C GLN A 155 1.80 1.32 -17.51
N GLN A 156 1.08 1.30 -18.63
CA GLN A 156 1.28 2.22 -19.75
C GLN A 156 0.55 3.54 -19.54
N GLU A 157 -0.57 3.49 -18.82
CA GLU A 157 -1.44 4.64 -18.55
C GLU A 157 -1.82 4.66 -17.06
N PRO A 158 -2.01 5.85 -16.47
CA PRO A 158 -2.46 5.94 -15.08
C PRO A 158 -3.90 5.47 -14.91
N VAL A 159 -4.22 4.92 -13.73
CA VAL A 159 -5.61 4.66 -13.33
C VAL A 159 -6.34 5.99 -13.15
N MET A 160 -7.51 6.12 -13.78
CA MET A 160 -8.43 7.22 -13.53
C MET A 160 -9.82 6.68 -13.16
N ARG A 161 -10.66 7.56 -12.63
CA ARG A 161 -12.05 7.25 -12.28
C ARG A 161 -12.80 6.54 -13.41
N GLY A 162 -13.40 5.40 -13.09
CA GLY A 162 -14.14 4.53 -14.02
C GLY A 162 -13.28 3.68 -14.96
N ILE A 163 -11.95 3.67 -14.79
CA ILE A 163 -11.05 2.80 -15.54
C ILE A 163 -10.80 1.52 -14.74
N HIS A 164 -11.45 0.43 -15.16
CA HIS A 164 -11.35 -0.90 -14.53
C HIS A 164 -10.28 -1.80 -15.16
N HIS A 165 -9.52 -1.29 -16.12
CA HIS A 165 -8.44 -2.05 -16.75
C HIS A 165 -7.28 -1.13 -17.11
N THR A 166 -6.08 -1.49 -16.64
CA THR A 166 -4.86 -0.73 -16.95
C THR A 166 -4.02 -1.46 -17.99
N PRO A 167 -3.86 -0.91 -19.20
CA PRO A 167 -2.93 -1.48 -20.17
C PRO A 167 -1.51 -1.43 -19.61
N GLY A 168 -0.71 -2.45 -19.93
CA GLY A 168 0.59 -2.62 -19.32
C GLY A 168 1.23 -3.95 -19.67
N ARG A 169 2.33 -4.23 -18.98
CA ARG A 169 3.05 -5.50 -19.10
C ARG A 169 3.72 -5.88 -17.80
N TRP A 170 3.91 -7.17 -17.58
CA TRP A 170 4.77 -7.61 -16.47
C TRP A 170 6.23 -7.22 -16.74
N ALA A 171 6.88 -6.71 -15.71
CA ALA A 171 8.32 -6.53 -15.61
C ALA A 171 8.84 -7.32 -14.41
N ALA A 172 10.08 -7.79 -14.50
CA ALA A 172 10.66 -8.66 -13.49
C ALA A 172 12.11 -8.27 -13.20
N GLU A 173 12.51 -8.45 -11.94
CA GLU A 173 13.87 -8.27 -11.44
C GLU A 173 14.32 -9.52 -10.67
N GLU A 174 15.48 -10.06 -11.05
CA GLU A 174 16.07 -11.23 -10.39
C GLU A 174 16.45 -10.95 -8.93
N THR A 175 16.88 -9.72 -8.66
CA THR A 175 17.28 -9.25 -7.33
C THR A 175 16.69 -7.87 -7.07
N TRP A 176 16.36 -7.57 -5.82
CA TRP A 176 15.90 -6.26 -5.41
C TRP A 176 16.68 -5.72 -4.20
N PRO A 177 17.15 -4.46 -4.21
CA PRO A 177 17.07 -3.49 -5.31
C PRO A 177 17.80 -3.95 -6.58
N SER A 178 17.25 -3.61 -7.74
CA SER A 178 17.82 -4.08 -9.02
C SER A 178 19.11 -3.31 -9.38
N PRO A 179 20.17 -4.00 -9.82
CA PRO A 179 21.40 -3.35 -10.31
C PRO A 179 21.17 -2.58 -11.62
N ARG A 180 20.02 -2.78 -12.29
CA ARG A 180 19.67 -2.06 -13.53
C ARG A 180 19.09 -0.67 -13.27
N ILE A 181 18.80 -0.32 -12.02
CA ILE A 181 18.23 0.98 -11.65
C ILE A 181 19.30 2.06 -11.82
N THR A 182 19.00 3.07 -12.63
CA THR A 182 19.82 4.29 -12.76
C THR A 182 19.03 5.48 -12.23
N THR A 183 19.55 6.13 -11.20
CA THR A 183 18.95 7.36 -10.67
C THR A 183 19.23 8.53 -11.61
N ARG A 184 18.18 9.26 -11.99
CA ARG A 184 18.27 10.55 -12.67
C ARG A 184 17.81 11.64 -11.72
N LYS A 185 18.52 12.76 -11.71
CA LYS A 185 18.17 13.93 -10.91
C LYS A 185 17.60 14.99 -11.82
N PHE A 186 16.44 15.52 -11.44
CA PHE A 186 15.83 16.69 -12.08
C PHE A 186 15.84 17.85 -11.09
N TYR A 187 16.15 19.04 -11.58
CA TYR A 187 16.13 20.29 -10.84
C TYR A 187 14.84 21.06 -11.14
N LEU A 188 14.28 21.69 -10.12
CA LEU A 188 13.16 22.62 -10.25
C LEU A 188 13.73 23.97 -10.70
N THR A 189 13.61 24.30 -11.98
CA THR A 189 14.11 25.54 -12.55
C THR A 189 12.98 26.53 -12.80
N LYS A 190 13.33 27.71 -13.32
CA LYS A 190 12.33 28.71 -13.69
C LYS A 190 11.46 28.27 -14.88
N ASP A 191 11.99 27.36 -15.71
CA ASP A 191 11.43 26.91 -16.99
C ASP A 191 10.80 25.51 -16.88
N GLY A 192 11.03 24.76 -15.78
CA GLY A 192 10.40 23.47 -15.53
C GLY A 192 11.30 22.47 -14.80
N LEU A 193 11.20 21.19 -15.16
CA LEU A 193 12.12 20.14 -14.73
C LEU A 193 13.29 20.01 -15.70
N GLU A 194 14.51 20.24 -15.23
CA GLU A 194 15.72 20.15 -16.06
C GLU A 194 16.78 19.22 -15.46
N SER A 195 17.72 18.75 -16.30
CA SER A 195 18.83 17.90 -15.86
C SER A 195 19.95 18.66 -15.16
N ASP A 196 20.06 19.97 -15.41
CA ASP A 196 21.05 20.86 -14.82
C ASP A 196 20.38 21.84 -13.85
N ALA A 197 21.15 22.34 -12.88
CA ALA A 197 20.65 23.36 -11.97
C ALA A 197 20.61 24.71 -12.67
N GLY A 198 19.46 25.39 -12.59
CA GLY A 198 19.33 26.79 -12.98
C GLY A 198 19.63 27.75 -11.82
N ASP A 199 19.54 29.05 -12.11
CA ASP A 199 19.65 30.10 -11.09
C ASP A 199 18.51 30.00 -10.07
N GLU A 200 18.82 30.27 -8.80
CA GLU A 200 17.82 30.32 -7.74
C GLU A 200 16.80 31.42 -8.04
N THR A 201 15.53 31.01 -8.15
CA THR A 201 14.44 31.92 -8.49
C THR A 201 13.31 31.78 -7.50
N ALA A 202 12.94 32.88 -6.86
CA ALA A 202 11.81 32.88 -5.93
C ALA A 202 10.48 32.55 -6.67
N ARG A 203 9.66 31.72 -6.02
CA ARG A 203 8.28 31.39 -6.42
C ARG A 203 7.37 31.58 -5.22
N VAL A 204 6.25 32.28 -5.42
CA VAL A 204 5.28 32.55 -4.34
C VAL A 204 4.07 31.64 -4.55
N LEU A 205 3.88 30.70 -3.63
CA LEU A 205 2.64 29.93 -3.54
C LEU A 205 1.68 30.62 -2.57
N LYS A 206 0.44 30.83 -3.01
CA LYS A 206 -0.67 31.25 -2.15
C LYS A 206 -1.67 30.09 -2.08
N PRO A 207 -1.45 29.10 -1.21
CA PRO A 207 -2.22 27.86 -1.24
C PRO A 207 -3.66 28.13 -0.81
N LEU A 208 -4.60 27.54 -1.54
CA LEU A 208 -6.01 27.49 -1.12
C LEU A 208 -6.21 26.24 -0.26
N GLN A 209 -7.02 26.35 0.80
CA GLN A 209 -7.34 25.20 1.66
C GLN A 209 -8.09 24.06 0.93
N THR A 210 -8.59 24.35 -0.27
CA THR A 210 -9.29 23.42 -1.16
C THR A 210 -8.35 22.63 -2.08
N VAL A 211 -7.05 22.94 -2.12
CA VAL A 211 -6.08 22.13 -2.88
C VAL A 211 -6.05 20.72 -2.30
N GLY A 212 -6.16 19.73 -3.18
CA GLY A 212 -6.23 18.31 -2.84
C GLY A 212 -7.67 17.78 -2.76
N ILE A 213 -8.68 18.57 -3.12
CA ILE A 213 -10.07 18.10 -3.20
C ILE A 213 -10.27 17.05 -4.32
N THR A 214 -9.37 17.02 -5.30
CA THR A 214 -9.38 16.01 -6.38
C THR A 214 -8.45 14.84 -6.13
N ALA A 215 -7.86 14.77 -4.93
CA ALA A 215 -7.02 13.66 -4.54
C ALA A 215 -7.85 12.37 -4.43
N PRO A 216 -7.32 11.22 -4.89
CA PRO A 216 -8.01 9.95 -4.74
C PRO A 216 -8.13 9.56 -3.27
N ARG A 217 -9.09 8.68 -2.97
CA ARG A 217 -9.14 8.01 -1.67
C ARG A 217 -7.84 7.25 -1.41
N TRP A 218 -7.34 7.34 -0.18
CA TRP A 218 -6.04 6.77 0.21
C TRP A 218 -5.94 5.25 -0.04
N ALA A 219 -7.03 4.53 0.20
CA ALA A 219 -7.12 3.07 0.04
C ALA A 219 -8.45 2.70 -0.62
N ALA A 220 -8.54 2.96 -1.92
CA ALA A 220 -9.69 2.56 -2.73
C ALA A 220 -9.82 1.04 -2.80
N ARG A 221 -11.06 0.57 -2.96
CA ARG A 221 -11.44 -0.83 -3.18
C ARG A 221 -12.46 -0.90 -4.31
N GLY A 222 -12.38 -1.83 -5.25
CA GLY A 222 -13.24 -2.04 -6.42
C GLY A 222 -14.36 -1.01 -6.68
N GLU A 223 -15.42 -1.02 -5.86
CA GLU A 223 -16.54 -0.06 -5.93
C GLU A 223 -16.14 1.43 -5.90
N ASP A 224 -15.01 1.75 -5.30
CA ASP A 224 -14.41 3.08 -5.22
C ASP A 224 -13.72 3.51 -6.53
N ILE A 225 -13.45 2.60 -7.47
CA ILE A 225 -12.79 2.96 -8.73
C ILE A 225 -13.66 3.94 -9.54
N ASP A 226 -14.99 3.80 -9.45
CA ASP A 226 -15.95 4.65 -10.13
C ASP A 226 -16.11 6.05 -9.50
N THR A 227 -15.74 6.22 -8.24
CA THR A 227 -16.10 7.42 -7.46
C THR A 227 -14.90 8.11 -6.81
N GLU A 228 -13.88 7.36 -6.43
CA GLU A 228 -12.79 7.80 -5.57
C GLU A 228 -11.39 7.57 -6.17
N ALA A 229 -11.29 6.99 -7.37
CA ALA A 229 -10.02 6.94 -8.09
C ALA A 229 -9.59 8.34 -8.59
N PRO A 230 -8.33 8.53 -9.02
CA PRO A 230 -7.82 9.84 -9.38
C PRO A 230 -8.64 10.40 -10.54
N THR A 231 -8.92 11.69 -10.46
CA THR A 231 -9.42 12.46 -11.60
C THR A 231 -8.28 13.25 -12.21
N ASP A 232 -8.59 13.98 -13.27
CA ASP A 232 -7.72 15.01 -13.80
C ASP A 232 -7.28 15.99 -12.70
N GLN A 233 -5.96 16.14 -12.53
CA GLN A 233 -5.36 16.96 -11.48
C GLN A 233 -5.27 18.45 -11.83
N ARG A 234 -5.66 18.87 -13.04
CA ARG A 234 -5.61 20.28 -13.50
C ARG A 234 -6.25 21.29 -12.53
N ILE A 235 -7.28 20.87 -11.80
CA ILE A 235 -7.98 21.74 -10.82
C ILE A 235 -7.08 22.08 -9.62
N ASP A 236 -6.33 21.10 -9.11
CA ASP A 236 -5.40 21.27 -8.01
C ASP A 236 -4.07 21.88 -8.51
N ASP A 237 -3.63 21.52 -9.71
CA ASP A 237 -2.45 22.09 -10.38
C ASP A 237 -2.58 23.60 -10.59
N ALA A 238 -3.76 24.09 -11.01
CA ALA A 238 -4.02 25.52 -11.21
C ALA A 238 -3.84 26.38 -9.93
N ARG A 239 -3.70 25.74 -8.77
CA ARG A 239 -3.56 26.38 -7.45
C ARG A 239 -2.27 25.96 -6.73
N SER A 240 -1.39 25.28 -7.44
CA SER A 240 -0.14 24.72 -6.94
C SER A 240 1.05 25.31 -7.71
N LEU A 241 2.27 25.09 -7.23
CA LEU A 241 3.46 25.27 -8.04
C LEU A 241 3.69 23.98 -8.83
N THR A 242 3.59 24.04 -10.14
CA THR A 242 3.81 22.90 -11.04
C THR A 242 5.13 23.06 -11.79
N PHE A 243 5.82 21.94 -12.00
CA PHE A 243 7.08 21.85 -12.75
C PHE A 243 6.99 20.63 -13.64
N ASP A 244 6.90 20.84 -14.94
CA ASP A 244 6.82 19.78 -15.94
C ASP A 244 8.14 19.70 -16.71
N SER A 245 8.44 18.53 -17.28
CA SER A 245 9.49 18.42 -18.29
C SER A 245 8.95 18.83 -19.66
N GLU A 246 9.85 19.01 -20.63
CA GLU A 246 9.45 18.95 -22.03
C GLU A 246 8.77 17.60 -22.37
N PRO A 247 7.92 17.55 -23.41
CA PRO A 247 7.35 16.29 -23.90
C PRO A 247 8.43 15.23 -24.15
N LEU A 248 8.16 14.00 -23.71
CA LEU A 248 9.07 12.85 -23.80
C LEU A 248 9.12 12.24 -25.22
#